data_AF-A0A810KUU3-F1
#
_entry.id   AF-A0A810KUU3-F1
#
_cell.length_a   1.000
_cell.length_b   1.000
_cell.length_c   1.000
_cell.angle_alpha   90.00
_cell.angle_beta   90.00
_cell.angle_gamma   90.00
#
_symmetry.space_group_name_H-M   'P 1'
#
loop_
_entity.id
_entity.type
_entity.pdbx_description
1 polymer ?
#
loop_
_entity_poly.entity_id
_entity_poly.type
_entity_poly.pdbx_seq_one_letter_code
_entity_poly.pdbx_strand_id
1 'polypeptide(L)'
;MGSPKQDLRPAPGLRPARRRRRAAPPVPGPDVPAYRSAVADLLAELTRDPARTPAILTRRLAEPVYAGLLAATPRGRTAVLGDLLRAVRAVLRRPGGEPVPLVRVQLLAQIDALWWGRSPAYPSGAELCAAADLVDLEPLRRAGRLGFRYRRQPTHLVGRAIRSAHRRAVQRGLWPERSPRTAGLRYPRTRPEAVALLNQVARRFAERAPAGTPPLWVTSLARSTRHQDRLTRLGYPTMPASAHCSGYAVDVELAWYARYGARHVLAAELLARQDAGQVNVIDEGQVWHVCLSPAALPALRRDFDAALGG
;
A
#
# COMPACT_ATOMS: atom_id res chain seq x y z
N MET A 1 58.41 62.59 -8.22
CA MET A 1 57.10 61.96 -7.88
C MET A 1 56.73 60.99 -8.99
N GLY A 2 55.98 59.92 -8.70
CA GLY A 2 55.51 58.96 -9.72
C GLY A 2 56.38 57.71 -9.87
N SER A 3 56.32 56.79 -8.89
CA SER A 3 56.91 55.45 -9.03
C SER A 3 55.93 54.52 -9.78
N PRO A 4 56.37 53.75 -10.78
CA PRO A 4 55.50 52.81 -11.49
C PRO A 4 55.16 51.58 -10.64
N LYS A 5 53.95 51.07 -10.77
CA LYS A 5 53.56 49.77 -10.19
C LYS A 5 54.11 48.63 -11.07
N GLN A 6 54.66 47.59 -10.46
CA GLN A 6 54.96 46.31 -11.12
C GLN A 6 54.02 45.23 -10.60
N ASP A 7 53.43 44.46 -11.51
CA ASP A 7 52.50 43.37 -11.18
C ASP A 7 53.25 42.10 -10.77
N LEU A 8 53.06 41.65 -9.52
CA LEU A 8 53.49 40.33 -9.05
C LEU A 8 52.35 39.32 -9.13
N ARG A 9 52.33 38.53 -10.21
CA ARG A 9 51.45 37.35 -10.33
C ARG A 9 52.04 36.17 -9.54
N PRO A 10 51.33 35.60 -8.56
CA PRO A 10 51.73 34.33 -7.94
C PRO A 10 51.44 33.14 -8.88
N ALA A 11 52.30 32.13 -8.85
CA ALA A 11 52.15 30.90 -9.63
C ALA A 11 50.99 30.01 -9.12
N PRO A 12 50.35 29.19 -9.99
CA PRO A 12 49.22 28.35 -9.59
C PRO A 12 49.66 27.18 -8.71
N GLY A 13 49.27 27.20 -7.44
CA GLY A 13 49.53 26.13 -6.48
C GLY A 13 48.83 24.81 -6.86
N LEU A 14 49.61 23.73 -7.01
CA LEU A 14 49.12 22.38 -7.26
C LEU A 14 48.20 21.91 -6.12
N ARG A 15 46.89 21.79 -6.40
CA ARG A 15 45.94 21.20 -5.44
C ARG A 15 46.18 19.69 -5.33
N PRO A 16 46.32 19.12 -4.12
CA PRO A 16 46.49 17.67 -3.97
C PRO A 16 45.25 16.94 -4.48
N ALA A 17 45.47 15.91 -5.30
CA ALA A 17 44.39 15.13 -5.89
C ALA A 17 43.56 14.45 -4.77
N ARG A 18 42.28 14.83 -4.64
CA ARG A 18 41.32 14.17 -3.75
C ARG A 18 41.15 12.72 -4.19
N ARG A 19 41.95 11.82 -3.62
CA ARG A 19 41.91 10.36 -3.84
C ARG A 19 40.50 9.87 -3.55
N ARG A 20 39.69 9.64 -4.60
CA ARG A 20 38.29 9.23 -4.48
C ARG A 20 38.22 7.96 -3.64
N ARG A 21 37.69 8.08 -2.43
CA ARG A 21 37.44 6.94 -1.53
C ARG A 21 36.46 6.02 -2.27
N ARG A 22 36.93 4.87 -2.75
CA ARG A 22 36.12 3.89 -3.48
C ARG A 22 34.94 3.53 -2.58
N ALA A 23 33.72 3.81 -3.02
CA ALA A 23 32.53 3.50 -2.23
C ALA A 23 32.51 1.99 -1.94
N ALA A 24 32.19 1.63 -0.70
CA ALA A 24 31.91 0.23 -0.40
C ALA A 24 30.69 -0.22 -1.23
N PRO A 25 30.64 -1.48 -1.69
CA PRO A 25 29.43 -2.00 -2.32
C PRO A 25 28.25 -1.84 -1.35
N PRO A 26 27.05 -1.49 -1.83
CA PRO A 26 25.88 -1.40 -0.96
C PRO A 26 25.63 -2.78 -0.35
N VAL A 27 25.49 -2.83 0.97
CA VAL A 27 25.04 -4.05 1.67
C VAL A 27 23.68 -4.44 1.08
N PRO A 28 23.46 -5.70 0.65
CA PRO A 28 22.18 -6.12 0.13
C PRO A 28 21.04 -5.80 1.10
N GLY A 29 19.96 -5.22 0.57
CA GLY A 29 18.74 -4.99 1.34
C GLY A 29 18.07 -6.32 1.73
N PRO A 30 17.11 -6.31 2.66
CA PRO A 30 16.38 -7.52 3.05
C PRO A 30 15.71 -8.20 1.85
N ASP A 31 15.86 -9.52 1.77
CA ASP A 31 15.26 -10.35 0.72
C ASP A 31 13.73 -10.44 0.93
N VAL A 32 12.99 -9.62 0.18
CA VAL A 32 11.52 -9.56 0.24
C VAL A 32 10.86 -10.84 -0.30
N PRO A 33 11.29 -11.43 -1.44
CA PRO A 33 10.84 -12.76 -1.86
C PRO A 33 11.01 -13.85 -0.78
N ALA A 34 12.20 -13.99 -0.19
CA ALA A 34 12.45 -14.99 0.85
C ALA A 34 11.61 -14.73 2.11
N TYR A 35 11.42 -13.46 2.50
CA TYR A 35 10.52 -13.09 3.59
C TYR A 35 9.06 -13.47 3.30
N ARG A 36 8.56 -13.25 2.08
CA ARG A 36 7.20 -13.65 1.67
C ARG A 36 7.03 -15.18 1.74
N SER A 37 8.01 -15.93 1.26
CA SER A 37 8.02 -17.40 1.36
C SER A 37 7.96 -17.85 2.82
N ALA A 38 8.84 -17.32 3.67
CA ALA A 38 8.87 -17.66 5.09
C ALA A 38 7.55 -17.30 5.80
N VAL A 39 6.95 -16.15 5.50
CA VAL A 39 5.62 -15.77 6.00
C VAL A 39 4.54 -16.78 5.57
N ALA A 40 4.58 -17.30 4.34
CA ALA A 40 3.66 -18.35 3.91
C ALA A 40 3.86 -19.66 4.71
N ASP A 41 5.11 -20.09 4.94
CA ASP A 41 5.44 -21.27 5.74
C ASP A 41 4.97 -21.13 7.20
N LEU A 42 5.18 -19.95 7.79
CA LEU A 42 4.68 -19.61 9.13
C LEU A 42 3.15 -19.62 9.18
N LEU A 43 2.44 -19.08 8.19
CA LEU A 43 0.98 -19.12 8.16
C LEU A 43 0.44 -20.56 7.99
N ALA A 44 1.16 -21.42 7.29
CA ALA A 44 0.86 -22.85 7.23
C ALA A 44 1.14 -23.57 8.56
N GLU A 45 2.20 -23.20 9.30
CA GLU A 45 2.45 -23.69 10.67
C GLU A 45 1.32 -23.28 11.63
N LEU A 46 0.94 -21.99 11.61
CA LEU A 46 -0.12 -21.43 12.47
C LEU A 46 -1.52 -21.97 12.18
N THR A 47 -1.82 -22.33 10.93
CA THR A 47 -3.10 -22.98 10.59
C THR A 47 -3.22 -24.38 11.21
N ARG A 48 -2.10 -25.08 11.41
CA ARG A 48 -2.08 -26.43 12.04
C ARG A 48 -2.16 -26.37 13.57
N ASP A 49 -1.58 -25.34 14.19
CA ASP A 49 -1.66 -25.13 15.64
C ASP A 49 -1.93 -23.65 15.99
N PRO A 50 -3.21 -23.21 15.92
CA PRO A 50 -3.59 -21.86 16.28
C PRO A 50 -3.37 -21.53 17.77
N ALA A 51 -3.43 -22.53 18.64
CA ALA A 51 -3.28 -22.35 20.09
C ALA A 51 -1.84 -21.92 20.46
N ARG A 52 -0.83 -22.52 19.82
CA ARG A 52 0.58 -22.18 20.02
C ARG A 52 1.04 -20.93 19.26
N THR A 53 0.15 -20.19 18.57
CA THR A 53 0.51 -18.98 17.80
C THR A 53 1.49 -18.05 18.52
N PRO A 54 1.32 -17.67 19.80
CA PRO A 54 2.27 -16.77 20.48
C PRO A 54 3.68 -17.35 20.62
N ALA A 55 3.81 -18.66 20.82
CA ALA A 55 5.09 -19.35 20.94
C ALA A 55 5.75 -19.55 19.57
N ILE A 56 4.96 -19.97 18.56
CA ILE A 56 5.41 -20.11 17.17
C ILE A 56 5.93 -18.76 16.65
N LEU A 57 5.19 -17.66 16.83
CA LEU A 57 5.65 -16.33 16.44
C LEU A 57 6.95 -15.93 17.14
N THR A 58 7.07 -16.15 18.45
CA THR A 58 8.28 -15.81 19.22
C THR A 58 9.49 -16.60 18.72
N ARG A 59 9.30 -17.87 18.31
CA ARG A 59 10.33 -18.72 17.69
C ARG A 59 10.67 -18.25 16.27
N ARG A 60 9.69 -18.22 15.36
CA ARG A 60 9.89 -17.93 13.94
C ARG A 60 10.46 -16.53 13.71
N LEU A 61 9.95 -15.48 14.39
CA LEU A 61 10.46 -14.11 14.19
C LEU A 61 11.90 -13.90 14.73
N ALA A 62 12.49 -14.88 15.41
CA ALA A 62 13.92 -14.87 15.73
C ALA A 62 14.81 -15.30 14.54
N GLU A 63 14.28 -16.07 13.58
CA GLU A 63 15.01 -16.61 12.42
C GLU A 63 15.52 -15.48 11.50
N PRO A 64 16.72 -15.61 10.87
CA PRO A 64 17.38 -14.51 10.17
C PRO A 64 16.53 -13.82 9.10
N VAL A 65 15.71 -14.59 8.36
CA VAL A 65 14.87 -14.08 7.26
C VAL A 65 13.85 -13.03 7.74
N TYR A 66 13.21 -13.24 8.91
CA TYR A 66 12.37 -12.22 9.51
C TYR A 66 13.20 -11.17 10.23
N ALA A 67 14.23 -11.58 10.97
CA ALA A 67 15.01 -10.68 11.80
C ALA A 67 15.65 -9.54 10.99
N GLY A 68 16.20 -9.84 9.82
CA GLY A 68 16.80 -8.86 8.91
C GLY A 68 15.78 -7.83 8.38
N LEU A 69 14.65 -8.29 7.82
CA LEU A 69 13.63 -7.37 7.30
C LEU A 69 13.01 -6.54 8.42
N LEU A 70 12.66 -7.16 9.55
CA LEU A 70 12.01 -6.48 10.67
C LEU A 70 12.95 -5.46 11.34
N ALA A 71 14.25 -5.71 11.40
CA ALA A 71 15.25 -4.75 11.89
C ALA A 71 15.42 -3.54 10.96
N ALA A 72 15.23 -3.69 9.65
CA ALA A 72 15.31 -2.60 8.68
C ALA A 72 14.06 -1.69 8.66
N THR A 73 12.92 -2.13 9.21
CA THR A 73 11.73 -1.27 9.42
C THR A 73 12.02 -0.11 10.39
N PRO A 74 11.26 1.00 10.35
CA PRO A 74 11.44 2.11 11.30
C PRO A 74 11.17 1.74 12.76
N ARG A 75 10.41 0.66 13.01
CA ARG A 75 9.99 0.24 14.36
C ARG A 75 10.91 -0.82 14.96
N GLY A 76 11.64 -1.55 14.13
CA GLY A 76 12.52 -2.64 14.54
C GLY A 76 11.79 -3.90 15.02
N ARG A 77 12.49 -5.03 14.99
CA ARG A 77 11.97 -6.37 15.32
C ARG A 77 11.22 -6.44 16.64
N THR A 78 11.77 -5.86 17.70
CA THR A 78 11.22 -5.95 19.07
C THR A 78 9.85 -5.27 19.19
N ALA A 79 9.66 -4.10 18.56
CA ALA A 79 8.37 -3.41 18.59
C ALA A 79 7.30 -4.13 17.76
N VAL A 80 7.68 -4.65 16.58
CA VAL A 80 6.76 -5.40 15.71
C VAL A 80 6.31 -6.70 16.38
N LEU A 81 7.23 -7.49 16.95
CA LEU A 81 6.88 -8.71 17.70
C LEU A 81 6.00 -8.39 18.91
N GLY A 82 6.31 -7.30 19.65
CA GLY A 82 5.52 -6.87 20.81
C GLY A 82 4.08 -6.47 20.44
N ASP A 83 3.88 -5.74 19.35
CA ASP A 83 2.54 -5.40 18.83
C ASP A 83 1.79 -6.62 18.32
N LEU A 84 2.46 -7.49 17.55
CA LEU A 84 1.85 -8.69 16.99
C LEU A 84 1.37 -9.64 18.07
N LEU A 85 2.20 -9.89 19.10
CA LEU A 85 1.81 -10.71 20.25
C LEU A 85 0.67 -10.08 21.08
N ARG A 86 0.62 -8.74 21.21
CA ARG A 86 -0.53 -8.05 21.81
C ARG A 86 -1.81 -8.26 21.00
N ALA A 87 -1.75 -8.05 19.69
CA ALA A 87 -2.90 -8.14 18.79
C ALA A 87 -3.43 -9.59 18.69
N VAL A 88 -2.54 -10.59 18.55
CA VAL A 88 -2.90 -12.01 18.56
C VAL A 88 -3.58 -12.42 19.87
N ARG A 89 -3.05 -12.00 21.03
CA ARG A 89 -3.69 -12.27 22.33
C ARG A 89 -5.06 -11.59 22.45
N ALA A 90 -5.25 -10.42 21.84
CA ALA A 90 -6.54 -9.73 21.82
C ALA A 90 -7.57 -10.39 20.90
N VAL A 91 -7.12 -11.07 19.83
CA VAL A 91 -7.98 -11.89 18.97
C VAL A 91 -8.33 -13.22 19.63
N LEU A 92 -7.36 -13.98 20.15
CA LEU A 92 -7.57 -15.28 20.80
C LEU A 92 -8.47 -15.21 22.05
N ARG A 93 -8.67 -14.04 22.64
CA ARG A 93 -9.63 -13.78 23.74
C ARG A 93 -11.09 -13.62 23.28
N ARG A 94 -11.36 -13.58 21.99
CA ARG A 94 -12.71 -13.44 21.42
C ARG A 94 -13.23 -14.82 21.00
N PRO A 95 -14.51 -15.15 21.26
CA PRO A 95 -15.14 -16.32 20.66
C PRO A 95 -15.00 -16.30 19.14
N GLY A 96 -14.51 -17.39 18.55
CA GLY A 96 -14.23 -17.48 17.10
C GLY A 96 -13.07 -16.61 16.59
N GLY A 97 -12.17 -16.14 17.46
CA GLY A 97 -11.06 -15.26 17.08
C GLY A 97 -9.92 -15.95 16.31
N GLU A 98 -9.92 -15.85 14.98
CA GLU A 98 -8.85 -16.38 14.11
C GLU A 98 -7.58 -15.50 14.09
N PRO A 99 -6.41 -15.98 14.55
CA PRO A 99 -5.18 -15.17 14.54
C PRO A 99 -4.47 -15.16 13.18
N VAL A 100 -4.67 -16.17 12.32
CA VAL A 100 -3.91 -16.36 11.07
C VAL A 100 -4.09 -15.20 10.06
N PRO A 101 -5.31 -14.69 9.80
CA PRO A 101 -5.48 -13.53 8.92
C PRO A 101 -4.81 -12.26 9.47
N LEU A 102 -4.87 -12.04 10.79
CA LEU A 102 -4.19 -10.93 11.45
C LEU A 102 -2.67 -11.02 11.28
N VAL A 103 -2.08 -12.20 11.50
CA VAL A 103 -0.64 -12.42 11.33
C VAL A 103 -0.21 -12.17 9.89
N ARG A 104 -0.97 -12.64 8.90
CA ARG A 104 -0.69 -12.39 7.47
C ARG A 104 -0.59 -10.90 7.19
N VAL A 105 -1.62 -10.13 7.58
CA VAL A 105 -1.68 -8.69 7.33
C VAL A 105 -0.56 -7.95 8.05
N GLN A 106 -0.34 -8.22 9.35
CA GLN A 106 0.67 -7.51 10.11
C GLN A 106 2.11 -7.79 9.64
N LEU A 107 2.43 -9.01 9.17
CA LEU A 107 3.77 -9.35 8.69
C LEU A 107 4.01 -8.84 7.26
N LEU A 108 3.08 -9.04 6.32
CA LEU A 108 3.27 -8.54 4.95
C LEU A 108 3.31 -7.01 4.90
N ALA A 109 2.60 -6.31 5.80
CA ALA A 109 2.68 -4.86 5.94
C ALA A 109 4.06 -4.34 6.44
N GLN A 110 4.97 -5.22 6.89
CA GLN A 110 6.35 -4.82 7.22
C GLN A 110 7.20 -4.55 5.97
N ILE A 111 6.82 -5.08 4.81
CA ILE A 111 7.40 -4.72 3.51
C ILE A 111 7.02 -3.27 3.17
N ASP A 112 5.77 -2.87 3.41
CA ASP A 112 5.30 -1.50 3.23
C ASP A 112 6.00 -0.54 4.22
N ALA A 113 6.21 -0.98 5.46
CA ALA A 113 6.96 -0.22 6.47
C ALA A 113 8.46 -0.11 6.15
N LEU A 114 9.07 -1.14 5.53
CA LEU A 114 10.44 -1.11 5.02
C LEU A 114 10.59 -0.07 3.90
N TRP A 115 9.66 -0.04 2.95
CA TRP A 115 9.68 0.85 1.79
C TRP A 115 9.31 2.30 2.14
N TRP A 116 8.19 2.50 2.86
CA TRP A 116 7.53 3.81 3.01
C TRP A 116 7.37 4.29 4.44
N GLY A 117 7.72 3.48 5.45
CA GLY A 117 7.56 3.84 6.86
C GLY A 117 8.45 4.99 7.35
N ARG A 118 9.38 5.49 6.51
CA ARG A 118 10.19 6.70 6.73
C ARG A 118 9.75 7.89 5.87
N SER A 119 8.77 7.73 4.99
CA SER A 119 8.26 8.80 4.14
C SER A 119 7.33 9.73 4.91
N PRO A 120 7.28 11.04 4.57
CA PRO A 120 6.29 11.95 5.13
C PRO A 120 4.87 11.42 4.91
N ALA A 121 4.04 11.55 5.95
CA ALA A 121 2.65 11.14 5.94
C ALA A 121 1.72 12.36 6.05
N TYR A 122 0.60 12.37 5.33
CA TYR A 122 -0.36 13.48 5.35
C TYR A 122 -1.08 13.57 6.70
N PRO A 123 -0.89 14.62 7.53
CA PRO A 123 -1.44 14.63 8.89
C PRO A 123 -2.97 14.76 8.92
N SER A 124 -3.50 15.72 8.18
CA SER A 124 -4.95 15.96 8.04
C SER A 124 -5.46 15.71 6.62
N GLY A 125 -6.78 15.69 6.49
CA GLY A 125 -7.44 15.67 5.18
C GLY A 125 -7.42 17.01 4.43
N ALA A 126 -6.96 18.09 5.05
CA ALA A 126 -6.75 19.37 4.38
C ALA A 126 -5.40 19.35 3.64
N GLU A 127 -4.33 18.97 4.35
CA GLU A 127 -2.99 18.80 3.75
C GLU A 127 -2.99 17.76 2.62
N LEU A 128 -3.70 16.63 2.79
CA LEU A 128 -3.87 15.64 1.72
C LEU A 128 -4.58 16.23 0.47
N CYS A 129 -5.50 17.18 0.64
CA CYS A 129 -6.15 17.88 -0.47
C CYS A 129 -5.33 19.06 -1.02
N ALA A 130 -4.32 19.54 -0.30
CA ALA A 130 -3.39 20.59 -0.74
C ALA A 130 -2.08 20.02 -1.32
N ALA A 131 -1.79 18.74 -1.07
CA ALA A 131 -0.57 18.05 -1.48
C ALA A 131 -0.43 18.03 -3.01
N ALA A 132 0.61 18.72 -3.52
CA ALA A 132 0.93 18.79 -4.94
C ALA A 132 1.48 17.46 -5.52
N ASP A 133 1.87 16.52 -4.66
CA ASP A 133 2.37 15.19 -5.04
C ASP A 133 1.26 14.12 -5.17
N LEU A 134 -0.01 14.52 -4.98
CA LEU A 134 -1.21 13.71 -5.22
C LEU A 134 -2.08 14.33 -6.32
N VAL A 135 -2.50 13.52 -7.29
CA VAL A 135 -3.48 13.93 -8.31
C VAL A 135 -4.91 13.71 -7.82
N ASP A 136 -5.79 14.64 -8.18
CA ASP A 136 -7.24 14.49 -8.01
C ASP A 136 -7.80 13.60 -9.11
N LEU A 137 -8.58 12.59 -8.74
CA LEU A 137 -9.19 11.67 -9.70
C LEU A 137 -10.47 12.24 -10.33
N GLU A 138 -11.11 13.28 -9.77
CA GLU A 138 -12.36 13.79 -10.33
C GLU A 138 -12.20 14.49 -11.71
N PRO A 139 -11.10 15.21 -12.03
CA PRO A 139 -10.79 15.61 -13.40
C PRO A 139 -10.57 14.41 -14.33
N LEU A 140 -9.70 13.47 -13.96
CA LEU A 140 -9.38 12.30 -14.79
C LEU A 140 -10.61 11.42 -15.05
N ARG A 141 -11.48 11.25 -14.05
CA ARG A 141 -12.77 10.53 -14.16
C ARG A 141 -13.73 11.22 -15.12
N ARG A 142 -13.80 12.55 -15.12
CA ARG A 142 -14.65 13.33 -16.04
C ARG A 142 -14.13 13.29 -17.48
N ALA A 143 -12.81 13.30 -17.66
CA ALA A 143 -12.15 13.15 -18.96
C ALA A 143 -12.10 11.69 -19.48
N GLY A 144 -12.72 10.73 -18.79
CA GLY A 144 -12.69 9.31 -19.19
C GLY A 144 -11.34 8.59 -18.99
N ARG A 145 -10.31 9.29 -18.49
CA ARG A 145 -8.90 8.83 -18.40
C ARG A 145 -8.64 7.78 -17.30
N LEU A 146 -9.69 7.21 -16.69
CA LEU A 146 -9.59 6.17 -15.66
C LEU A 146 -10.26 4.87 -16.14
N GLY A 147 -9.46 3.83 -16.32
CA GLY A 147 -9.92 2.47 -16.63
C GLY A 147 -10.62 1.78 -15.45
N PHE A 148 -10.36 2.24 -14.23
CA PHE A 148 -10.98 1.75 -13.00
C PHE A 148 -12.20 2.58 -12.57
N ARG A 149 -12.92 2.07 -11.57
CA ARG A 149 -14.10 2.68 -10.95
C ARG A 149 -13.92 2.79 -9.44
N TYR A 150 -14.61 3.75 -8.85
CA TYR A 150 -14.68 3.96 -7.41
C TYR A 150 -16.00 4.67 -7.06
N ARG A 151 -16.36 4.68 -5.78
CA ARG A 151 -17.44 5.51 -5.23
C ARG A 151 -16.85 6.50 -4.24
N ARG A 152 -17.08 7.81 -4.40
CA ARG A 152 -16.74 8.83 -3.36
C ARG A 152 -17.56 8.54 -2.10
N GLN A 153 -16.96 8.54 -0.91
CA GLN A 153 -17.54 8.18 0.40
C GLN A 153 -18.55 9.22 0.91
N PRO A 154 -19.86 8.94 0.96
CA PRO A 154 -21.01 10.78 0.92
C PRO A 154 -21.02 11.64 2.20
N THR A 155 -20.63 12.92 2.08
CA THR A 155 -20.20 13.81 3.17
C THR A 155 -21.35 14.34 4.04
N HIS A 156 -22.52 14.54 3.44
CA HIS A 156 -23.70 15.13 4.09
C HIS A 156 -24.67 14.06 4.63
N LEU A 157 -25.53 14.44 5.57
CA LEU A 157 -26.50 13.53 6.22
C LEU A 157 -27.48 12.90 5.22
N VAL A 158 -28.06 13.69 4.31
CA VAL A 158 -28.95 13.23 3.24
C VAL A 158 -28.27 12.14 2.39
N GLY A 159 -27.02 12.37 2.00
CA GLY A 159 -26.21 11.39 1.27
C GLY A 159 -25.86 10.13 2.08
N ARG A 160 -25.91 10.16 3.41
CA ARG A 160 -25.84 8.96 4.26
C ARG A 160 -27.19 8.24 4.34
N ALA A 161 -28.30 8.96 4.44
CA ALA A 161 -29.65 8.39 4.44
C ALA A 161 -29.94 7.64 3.13
N ILE A 162 -29.69 8.25 1.96
CA ILE A 162 -29.82 7.62 0.63
C ILE A 162 -28.98 6.33 0.54
N ARG A 163 -27.77 6.32 1.11
CA ARG A 163 -26.90 5.12 1.17
C ARG A 163 -27.40 4.02 2.10
N SER A 164 -28.19 4.36 3.10
CA SER A 164 -28.84 3.37 3.97
C SER A 164 -30.20 2.92 3.42
N ALA A 165 -30.84 3.70 2.54
CA ALA A 165 -31.97 3.24 1.72
C ALA A 165 -31.50 2.25 0.63
N HIS A 166 -30.56 2.66 -0.23
CA HIS A 166 -30.05 1.82 -1.32
C HIS A 166 -29.45 0.50 -0.81
N ARG A 167 -28.70 0.50 0.29
CA ARG A 167 -28.17 -0.76 0.86
C ARG A 167 -29.28 -1.68 1.35
N ARG A 168 -30.32 -1.14 2.01
CA ARG A 168 -31.49 -1.93 2.43
C ARG A 168 -32.32 -2.44 1.24
N ALA A 169 -32.42 -1.68 0.14
CA ALA A 169 -33.07 -2.15 -1.08
C ALA A 169 -32.33 -3.34 -1.72
N VAL A 170 -31.00 -3.27 -1.84
CA VAL A 170 -30.16 -4.37 -2.35
C VAL A 170 -30.19 -5.58 -1.39
N GLN A 171 -30.12 -5.35 -0.08
CA GLN A 171 -30.22 -6.42 0.94
C GLN A 171 -31.58 -7.13 0.93
N ARG A 172 -32.65 -6.44 0.54
CA ARG A 172 -34.01 -7.01 0.38
C ARG A 172 -34.26 -7.57 -1.03
N GLY A 173 -33.24 -7.72 -1.86
CA GLY A 173 -33.35 -8.25 -3.23
C GLY A 173 -34.06 -7.32 -4.24
N LEU A 174 -34.54 -6.15 -3.82
CA LEU A 174 -35.34 -5.26 -4.66
C LEU A 174 -34.53 -4.68 -5.83
N TRP A 175 -33.26 -4.36 -5.61
CA TRP A 175 -32.38 -3.71 -6.59
C TRP A 175 -31.10 -4.54 -6.84
N PRO A 176 -30.60 -4.63 -8.09
CA PRO A 176 -29.40 -5.40 -8.42
C PRO A 176 -28.12 -4.76 -7.86
N GLU A 177 -27.21 -5.61 -7.38
CA GLU A 177 -25.95 -5.20 -6.74
C GLU A 177 -24.86 -4.81 -7.77
N ARG A 178 -25.09 -3.69 -8.48
CA ARG A 178 -24.19 -3.15 -9.52
C ARG A 178 -22.88 -2.53 -8.99
N SER A 179 -22.57 -2.69 -7.69
CA SER A 179 -21.31 -2.21 -7.08
C SER A 179 -21.05 -2.93 -5.75
N PRO A 180 -19.78 -3.08 -5.31
CA PRO A 180 -19.45 -3.76 -4.06
C PRO A 180 -19.87 -2.98 -2.81
N ARG A 181 -19.92 -3.65 -1.64
CA ARG A 181 -20.40 -3.10 -0.36
C ARG A 181 -19.37 -2.25 0.40
N THR A 182 -18.58 -1.47 -0.33
CA THR A 182 -17.47 -0.67 0.22
C THR A 182 -17.91 0.73 0.68
N ALA A 183 -17.25 1.30 1.69
CA ALA A 183 -17.55 2.66 2.15
C ALA A 183 -17.33 3.71 1.05
N GLY A 184 -16.28 3.52 0.25
CA GLY A 184 -15.86 4.42 -0.82
C GLY A 184 -14.71 5.35 -0.40
N LEU A 185 -14.17 6.09 -1.37
CA LEU A 185 -13.05 7.01 -1.23
C LEU A 185 -13.47 8.33 -0.57
N ARG A 186 -12.97 8.62 0.64
CA ARG A 186 -13.21 9.91 1.29
C ARG A 186 -12.49 11.06 0.57
N TYR A 187 -11.27 10.78 0.11
CA TYR A 187 -10.45 11.66 -0.69
C TYR A 187 -10.13 10.90 -1.99
N PRO A 188 -10.65 11.31 -3.16
CA PRO A 188 -10.35 10.68 -4.44
C PRO A 188 -8.99 11.17 -4.96
N ARG A 189 -7.93 10.94 -4.16
CA ARG A 189 -6.56 11.42 -4.41
C ARG A 189 -5.54 10.33 -4.17
N THR A 190 -4.51 10.27 -5.00
CA THR A 190 -3.42 9.29 -4.92
C THR A 190 -2.19 9.74 -5.70
N ARG A 191 -1.08 9.01 -5.54
CA ARG A 191 0.16 9.20 -6.30
C ARG A 191 -0.11 8.98 -7.80
N PRO A 192 0.43 9.82 -8.71
CA PRO A 192 0.35 9.59 -10.17
C PRO A 192 0.73 8.16 -10.58
N GLU A 193 1.77 7.61 -9.97
CA GLU A 193 2.26 6.24 -10.17
C GLU A 193 1.18 5.18 -9.85
N ALA A 194 0.35 5.42 -8.83
CA ALA A 194 -0.75 4.54 -8.47
C ALA A 194 -1.91 4.63 -9.47
N VAL A 195 -2.13 5.79 -10.12
CA VAL A 195 -3.10 5.92 -11.22
C VAL A 195 -2.62 5.14 -12.45
N ALA A 196 -1.34 5.23 -12.79
CA ALA A 196 -0.74 4.44 -13.87
C ALA A 196 -0.88 2.94 -13.60
N LEU A 197 -0.48 2.47 -12.42
CA LEU A 197 -0.63 1.07 -11.98
C LEU A 197 -2.09 0.60 -12.09
N LEU A 198 -3.03 1.36 -11.52
CA LEU A 198 -4.45 1.00 -11.53
C LEU A 198 -5.05 1.00 -12.95
N ASN A 199 -4.63 1.90 -13.83
CA ASN A 199 -5.04 1.87 -15.24
C ASN A 199 -4.45 0.66 -15.98
N GLN A 200 -3.20 0.27 -15.73
CA GLN A 200 -2.60 -0.93 -16.33
C GLN A 200 -3.28 -2.22 -15.83
N VAL A 201 -3.52 -2.35 -14.53
CA VAL A 201 -4.22 -3.49 -13.93
C VAL A 201 -5.66 -3.54 -14.41
N ALA A 202 -6.36 -2.40 -14.51
CA ALA A 202 -7.72 -2.34 -15.04
C ALA A 202 -7.79 -2.82 -16.50
N ARG A 203 -6.81 -2.44 -17.33
CA ARG A 203 -6.68 -2.93 -18.72
C ARG A 203 -6.44 -4.43 -18.76
N ARG A 204 -5.41 -4.95 -18.07
CA ARG A 204 -5.11 -6.40 -18.05
C ARG A 204 -6.23 -7.25 -17.44
N PHE A 205 -6.98 -6.69 -16.50
CA PHE A 205 -8.18 -7.32 -15.94
C PHE A 205 -9.31 -7.35 -16.98
N ALA A 206 -9.60 -6.24 -17.67
CA ALA A 206 -10.63 -6.19 -18.69
C ALA A 206 -10.32 -7.07 -19.92
N GLU A 207 -9.04 -7.23 -20.28
CA GLU A 207 -8.57 -8.15 -21.34
C GLU A 207 -8.80 -9.64 -21.02
N ARG A 208 -8.91 -10.01 -19.74
CA ARG A 208 -8.89 -11.42 -19.27
C ARG A 208 -10.12 -11.86 -18.49
N ALA A 209 -10.93 -10.91 -17.99
CA ALA A 209 -12.10 -11.23 -17.17
C ALA A 209 -13.26 -11.76 -18.03
N PRO A 210 -14.11 -12.67 -17.50
CA PRO A 210 -15.31 -13.14 -18.20
C PRO A 210 -16.24 -12.01 -18.65
N ALA A 211 -16.91 -12.20 -19.78
CA ALA A 211 -17.83 -11.22 -20.36
C ALA A 211 -18.89 -10.76 -19.33
N GLY A 212 -19.19 -9.46 -19.31
CA GLY A 212 -20.09 -8.86 -18.32
C GLY A 212 -19.46 -8.55 -16.95
N THR A 213 -18.18 -8.88 -16.72
CA THR A 213 -17.46 -8.45 -15.51
C THR A 213 -17.34 -6.92 -15.46
N PRO A 214 -17.71 -6.25 -14.34
CA PRO A 214 -17.53 -4.80 -14.20
C PRO A 214 -16.04 -4.38 -14.14
N PRO A 215 -15.67 -3.18 -14.61
CA PRO A 215 -14.28 -2.69 -14.55
C PRO A 215 -13.73 -2.66 -13.12
N LEU A 216 -12.39 -2.73 -13.00
CA LEU A 216 -11.64 -2.77 -11.72
C LEU A 216 -12.18 -1.76 -10.70
N TRP A 217 -12.46 -2.22 -9.47
CA TRP A 217 -13.05 -1.40 -8.43
C TRP A 217 -12.08 -1.08 -7.29
N VAL A 218 -11.81 0.21 -7.09
CA VAL A 218 -10.94 0.75 -6.04
C VAL A 218 -11.77 1.18 -4.82
N THR A 219 -11.32 0.79 -3.64
CA THR A 219 -12.06 0.93 -2.37
C THR A 219 -11.40 1.94 -1.43
N SER A 220 -10.07 2.11 -1.54
CA SER A 220 -9.26 3.06 -0.77
C SER A 220 -8.06 3.56 -1.58
N LEU A 221 -7.54 4.74 -1.23
CA LEU A 221 -6.39 5.41 -1.84
C LEU A 221 -5.57 6.12 -0.73
N ALA A 222 -4.98 7.29 -0.99
CA ALA A 222 -4.31 8.09 0.03
C ALA A 222 -5.25 8.43 1.20
N ARG A 223 -4.69 8.40 2.41
CA ARG A 223 -5.41 8.51 3.68
C ARG A 223 -4.62 9.43 4.59
N SER A 224 -5.24 10.26 5.42
CA SER A 224 -4.50 11.05 6.40
C SER A 224 -4.28 10.25 7.69
N THR A 225 -3.25 10.56 8.47
CA THR A 225 -2.98 9.87 9.75
C THR A 225 -4.18 10.02 10.70
N ARG A 226 -4.74 11.23 10.82
CA ARG A 226 -5.98 11.49 11.59
C ARG A 226 -7.20 10.67 11.12
N HIS A 227 -7.21 10.18 9.88
CA HIS A 227 -8.20 9.23 9.39
C HIS A 227 -7.84 7.79 9.80
N GLN A 228 -6.57 7.38 9.63
CA GLN A 228 -6.07 6.08 10.09
C GLN A 228 -6.34 5.87 11.59
N ASP A 229 -5.95 6.81 12.46
CA ASP A 229 -6.15 6.69 13.91
C ASP A 229 -7.64 6.60 14.30
N ARG A 230 -8.53 7.22 13.50
CA ARG A 230 -9.98 7.11 13.68
C ARG A 230 -10.48 5.71 13.32
N LEU A 231 -9.92 5.07 12.29
CA LEU A 231 -10.25 3.68 11.97
C LEU A 231 -9.72 2.73 13.06
N THR A 232 -8.50 2.95 13.56
CA THR A 232 -7.92 2.18 14.67
C THR A 232 -8.76 2.30 15.94
N ARG A 233 -9.20 3.50 16.32
CA ARG A 233 -10.14 3.72 17.44
C ARG A 233 -11.54 3.15 17.21
N LEU A 234 -11.94 2.90 15.97
CA LEU A 234 -13.18 2.20 15.61
C LEU A 234 -13.00 0.67 15.50
N GLY A 235 -11.84 0.14 15.89
CA GLY A 235 -11.57 -1.30 15.93
C GLY A 235 -11.22 -1.94 14.59
N TYR A 236 -11.02 -1.16 13.52
CA TYR A 236 -10.56 -1.69 12.25
C TYR A 236 -9.08 -2.12 12.36
N PRO A 237 -8.70 -3.32 11.86
CA PRO A 237 -7.31 -3.76 11.82
C PRO A 237 -6.52 -2.83 10.90
N THR A 238 -5.81 -1.87 11.48
CA THR A 238 -5.17 -0.78 10.75
C THR A 238 -3.77 -0.55 11.29
N MET A 239 -2.76 -0.72 10.43
CA MET A 239 -1.36 -0.59 10.83
C MET A 239 -0.99 0.88 11.08
N PRO A 240 -0.28 1.18 12.18
CA PRO A 240 0.45 2.44 12.31
C PRO A 240 1.45 2.60 11.16
N ALA A 241 1.60 3.80 10.62
CA ALA A 241 2.46 4.11 9.46
C ALA A 241 2.16 3.29 8.18
N SER A 242 0.88 2.98 7.90
CA SER A 242 0.44 2.38 6.62
C SER A 242 0.82 3.25 5.41
N ALA A 243 1.21 2.61 4.30
CA ALA A 243 1.60 3.29 3.06
C ALA A 243 0.47 4.12 2.38
N HIS A 244 -0.81 3.95 2.77
CA HIS A 244 -1.85 4.92 2.40
C HIS A 244 -1.56 6.32 2.93
N CYS A 245 -0.87 6.43 4.08
CA CYS A 245 -0.59 7.68 4.75
C CYS A 245 0.48 8.52 4.04
N SER A 246 1.36 7.90 3.26
CA SER A 246 2.29 8.54 2.31
C SER A 246 1.79 8.51 0.85
N GLY A 247 0.62 7.91 0.61
CA GLY A 247 -0.06 7.85 -0.69
C GLY A 247 0.35 6.69 -1.60
N TYR A 248 1.31 5.85 -1.19
CA TYR A 248 1.89 4.76 -1.99
C TYR A 248 1.12 3.43 -1.92
N ALA A 249 -0.11 3.43 -1.38
CA ALA A 249 -0.95 2.24 -1.38
C ALA A 249 -2.43 2.51 -1.67
N VAL A 250 -3.07 1.50 -2.25
CA VAL A 250 -4.46 1.49 -2.71
C VAL A 250 -5.11 0.16 -2.31
N ASP A 251 -6.41 0.18 -2.00
CA ASP A 251 -7.15 -1.05 -1.70
C ASP A 251 -8.11 -1.36 -2.86
N VAL A 252 -8.10 -2.59 -3.37
CA VAL A 252 -8.98 -3.03 -4.48
C VAL A 252 -9.93 -4.12 -4.01
N GLU A 253 -11.15 -4.14 -4.53
CA GLU A 253 -12.16 -5.16 -4.20
C GLU A 253 -11.83 -6.48 -4.91
N LEU A 254 -11.90 -7.62 -4.20
CA LEU A 254 -11.78 -8.96 -4.81
C LEU A 254 -12.96 -9.89 -4.52
N ALA A 255 -13.58 -9.85 -3.33
CA ALA A 255 -14.65 -10.79 -3.01
C ALA A 255 -15.89 -10.61 -3.89
N TRP A 256 -16.29 -9.36 -4.19
CA TRP A 256 -17.39 -9.10 -5.13
C TRP A 256 -17.13 -9.66 -6.54
N TYR A 257 -15.88 -9.85 -6.97
CA TYR A 257 -15.58 -10.44 -8.28
C TYR A 257 -15.78 -11.96 -8.36
N ALA A 258 -15.96 -12.65 -7.23
CA ALA A 258 -16.25 -14.09 -7.24
C ALA A 258 -17.54 -14.42 -8.02
N ARG A 259 -18.58 -13.55 -7.92
CA ARG A 259 -19.87 -13.73 -8.61
C ARG A 259 -19.80 -13.65 -10.14
N TYR A 260 -18.68 -13.15 -10.69
CA TYR A 260 -18.44 -13.02 -12.13
C TYR A 260 -17.37 -14.04 -12.60
N GLY A 261 -16.97 -14.98 -11.74
CA GLY A 261 -15.78 -15.83 -11.94
C GLY A 261 -14.44 -15.09 -11.85
N ALA A 262 -14.44 -13.76 -11.86
CA ALA A 262 -13.28 -12.92 -12.12
C ALA A 262 -12.30 -12.72 -10.93
N ARG A 263 -12.61 -13.17 -9.71
CA ARG A 263 -11.71 -12.99 -8.52
C ARG A 263 -10.31 -13.54 -8.79
N HIS A 264 -10.20 -14.73 -9.40
CA HIS A 264 -8.90 -15.36 -9.67
C HIS A 264 -8.10 -14.61 -10.75
N VAL A 265 -8.77 -14.02 -11.74
CA VAL A 265 -8.13 -13.21 -12.81
C VAL A 265 -7.48 -11.96 -12.22
N LEU A 266 -8.19 -11.25 -11.33
CA LEU A 266 -7.63 -10.07 -10.65
C LEU A 266 -6.51 -10.46 -9.67
N ALA A 267 -6.68 -11.54 -8.92
CA ALA A 267 -5.64 -12.07 -8.04
C ALA A 267 -4.35 -12.40 -8.81
N ALA A 268 -4.46 -13.07 -9.96
CA ALA A 268 -3.31 -13.45 -10.79
C ALA A 268 -2.54 -12.23 -11.35
N GLU A 269 -3.22 -11.20 -11.85
CA GLU A 269 -2.55 -9.96 -12.31
C GLU A 269 -1.84 -9.22 -11.16
N LEU A 270 -2.41 -9.22 -9.95
CA LEU A 270 -1.79 -8.59 -8.78
C LEU A 270 -0.59 -9.39 -8.26
N LEU A 271 -0.69 -10.72 -8.19
CA LEU A 271 0.42 -11.59 -7.77
C LEU A 271 1.57 -11.58 -8.78
N ALA A 272 1.30 -11.68 -10.09
CA ALA A 272 2.34 -11.58 -11.11
C ALA A 272 3.15 -10.27 -11.02
N ARG A 273 2.52 -9.16 -10.61
CA ARG A 273 3.21 -7.89 -10.33
C ARG A 273 3.97 -7.87 -9.02
N GLN A 274 3.48 -8.60 -8.01
CA GLN A 274 4.20 -8.80 -6.76
C GLN A 274 5.50 -9.59 -6.97
N ASP A 275 5.42 -10.63 -7.80
CA ASP A 275 6.54 -11.53 -8.13
C ASP A 275 7.56 -10.82 -9.04
N ALA A 276 7.08 -9.99 -9.97
CA ALA A 276 7.89 -9.03 -10.72
C ALA A 276 8.43 -7.83 -9.88
N GLY A 277 8.28 -7.87 -8.55
CA GLY A 277 8.82 -6.87 -7.62
C GLY A 277 8.20 -5.47 -7.71
N GLN A 278 7.09 -5.30 -8.45
CA GLN A 278 6.46 -4.01 -8.70
C GLN A 278 5.59 -3.52 -7.53
N VAL A 279 5.05 -4.45 -6.74
CA VAL A 279 4.11 -4.18 -5.64
C VAL A 279 4.33 -5.13 -4.46
N ASN A 280 3.68 -4.81 -3.35
CA ASN A 280 3.37 -5.73 -2.26
C ASN A 280 1.85 -5.88 -2.17
N VAL A 281 1.37 -7.12 -2.04
CA VAL A 281 -0.05 -7.48 -2.11
C VAL A 281 -0.43 -8.25 -0.85
N ILE A 282 -1.50 -7.82 -0.18
CA ILE A 282 -1.95 -8.42 1.08
C ILE A 282 -3.43 -8.80 0.97
N ASP A 283 -3.75 -10.07 1.21
CA ASP A 283 -5.13 -10.57 1.26
C ASP A 283 -5.80 -10.19 2.60
N GLU A 284 -6.59 -9.11 2.57
CA GLU A 284 -7.50 -8.70 3.67
C GLU A 284 -8.93 -9.26 3.48
N GLY A 285 -9.09 -10.33 2.69
CA GLY A 285 -10.34 -11.08 2.51
C GLY A 285 -11.27 -10.48 1.47
N GLN A 286 -11.99 -9.41 1.83
CA GLN A 286 -12.87 -8.70 0.88
C GLN A 286 -12.06 -7.89 -0.12
N VAL A 287 -11.11 -7.12 0.38
CA VAL A 287 -10.24 -6.23 -0.37
C VAL A 287 -8.81 -6.76 -0.31
N TRP A 288 -8.02 -6.49 -1.35
CA TRP A 288 -6.58 -6.68 -1.31
C TRP A 288 -5.90 -5.32 -1.21
N HIS A 289 -4.97 -5.21 -0.25
CA HIS A 289 -4.07 -4.07 -0.17
C HIS A 289 -3.03 -4.19 -1.28
N VAL A 290 -2.72 -3.09 -1.96
CA VAL A 290 -1.70 -3.02 -3.01
C VAL A 290 -0.81 -1.80 -2.74
N CYS A 291 0.41 -2.07 -2.29
CA CYS A 291 1.43 -1.07 -1.99
C CYS A 291 2.48 -1.05 -3.13
N LEU A 292 2.85 0.14 -3.61
CA LEU A 292 3.80 0.30 -4.71
C LEU A 292 5.24 0.05 -4.26
N SER A 293 6.04 -0.66 -5.07
CA SER A 293 7.48 -0.80 -4.84
C SER A 293 8.23 0.48 -5.19
N PRO A 294 9.21 0.93 -4.37
CA PRO A 294 10.09 2.04 -4.73
C PRO A 294 10.79 1.86 -6.09
N ALA A 295 11.12 0.62 -6.45
CA ALA A 295 11.77 0.29 -7.71
C ALA A 295 10.84 0.46 -8.93
N ALA A 296 9.52 0.39 -8.74
CA ALA A 296 8.55 0.55 -9.82
C ALA A 296 8.20 2.02 -10.13
N LEU A 297 8.37 2.93 -9.17
CA LEU A 297 7.95 4.33 -9.33
C LEU A 297 8.51 5.02 -10.58
N PRO A 298 9.80 4.88 -10.96
CA PRO A 298 10.33 5.58 -12.14
C PRO A 298 9.68 5.13 -13.46
N ALA A 299 9.20 3.88 -13.54
CA ALA A 299 8.45 3.39 -14.69
C ALA A 299 7.00 3.89 -14.64
N LEU A 300 6.31 3.65 -13.52
CA LEU A 300 4.91 4.06 -13.31
C LEU A 300 4.73 5.59 -13.43
N ARG A 301 5.76 6.38 -13.11
CA ARG A 301 5.80 7.83 -13.32
C ARG A 301 5.79 8.17 -14.81
N ARG A 302 6.72 7.62 -15.60
CA ARG A 302 6.73 7.82 -17.06
C ARG A 302 5.44 7.33 -17.72
N ASP A 303 4.89 6.20 -17.26
CA ASP A 303 3.62 5.65 -17.74
C ASP A 303 2.43 6.56 -17.39
N PHE A 304 2.47 7.26 -16.24
CA PHE A 304 1.52 8.33 -15.95
C PHE A 304 1.75 9.52 -16.89
N ASP A 305 2.95 10.08 -16.91
CA ASP A 305 3.24 11.34 -17.60
C ASP A 305 2.95 11.23 -19.11
N ALA A 306 3.28 10.10 -19.75
CA ALA A 306 3.02 9.84 -21.17
C ALA A 306 1.55 9.66 -21.55
N ALA A 307 0.68 9.25 -20.61
CA ALA A 307 -0.75 9.04 -20.88
C ALA A 307 -1.67 10.12 -20.26
N LEU A 308 -1.22 10.74 -19.18
CA LEU A 308 -2.00 11.55 -18.24
C LEU A 308 -1.33 12.89 -17.86
N GLY A 309 -0.08 13.14 -18.27
CA GLY A 309 0.71 14.33 -17.93
C GLY A 309 0.53 15.55 -18.83
N GLY A 310 -0.26 15.43 -19.89
CA GLY A 310 -0.83 16.55 -20.66
C GLY A 310 -2.32 16.67 -20.43
#